data_AF-A0A7V0UL19-F1
#
_entry.id   AF-A0A7V0UL19-F1
#
_cell.length_a   1.000
_cell.length_b   1.000
_cell.length_c   1.000
_cell.angle_alpha   90.00
_cell.angle_beta   90.00
_cell.angle_gamma   90.00
#
_symmetry.space_group_name_H-M   'P 1'
#
loop_
_entity.id
_entity.type
_entity.pdbx_description
1 polymer ?
#
loop_
_entity_poly.entity_id
_entity_poly.type
_entity_poly.pdbx_seq_one_letter_code
_entity_poly.pdbx_strand_id
1 'polypeptide(L)'
;MKRSFGSLIIMPPSSPRVHQFRVSTMAIVLILSAGLLTFLAVVSVPYLLPPPPPDVERIRLERENQSLRTHNRNLEVQAERLNYRVMQLEEMSQKITHLMEAD
;
A
#
# COMPACT_ATOMS: atom_id res chain seq x y z
N MET A 1 49.52 -8.28 -23.35
CA MET A 1 49.69 -6.95 -23.97
C MET A 1 48.63 -5.98 -23.43
N LYS A 2 49.03 -4.95 -22.67
CA LYS A 2 48.11 -3.90 -22.17
C LYS A 2 47.72 -2.98 -23.33
N ARG A 3 46.58 -3.24 -23.97
CA ARG A 3 46.02 -2.35 -25.00
C ARG A 3 45.39 -1.15 -24.27
N SER A 4 46.02 0.02 -24.36
CA SER A 4 45.48 1.29 -23.86
C SER A 4 44.55 1.85 -24.92
N PHE A 5 43.27 2.02 -24.61
CA PHE A 5 42.25 2.43 -25.59
C PHE A 5 42.25 3.94 -25.88
N GLY A 6 42.98 4.73 -25.09
CA GLY A 6 43.12 6.16 -25.30
C GLY A 6 43.67 6.87 -24.07
N SER A 7 44.18 8.07 -24.28
CA SER A 7 44.70 8.95 -23.24
C SER A 7 43.84 10.20 -23.18
N LEU A 8 43.15 10.42 -22.07
CA LEU A 8 42.43 11.67 -21.84
C LEU A 8 43.43 12.68 -21.26
N ILE A 9 43.75 13.71 -22.04
CA ILE A 9 44.66 14.78 -21.64
C ILE A 9 43.80 15.99 -21.27
N ILE A 10 43.84 16.38 -19.99
CA ILE A 10 43.16 17.59 -19.51
C ILE A 10 44.25 18.64 -19.27
N MET A 11 44.20 19.73 -20.03
CA MET A 11 45.11 20.87 -19.90
C MET A 11 44.32 22.09 -19.44
N PRO A 12 44.33 22.42 -18.14
CA PRO A 12 43.71 23.64 -17.65
C PRO A 12 44.52 24.88 -18.08
N PRO A 13 43.86 26.00 -18.41
CA PRO A 13 44.51 27.15 -19.05
C PRO A 13 45.58 27.85 -18.19
N SER A 14 45.57 27.65 -16.87
CA SER A 14 46.39 28.43 -15.92
C SER A 14 47.41 27.59 -15.13
N SER A 15 47.60 26.32 -15.46
CA SER A 15 48.57 25.44 -14.76
C SER A 15 49.46 24.70 -15.77
N PRO A 16 50.80 24.72 -15.58
CA PRO A 16 51.75 24.02 -16.46
C PRO A 16 51.72 22.49 -16.29
N ARG A 17 50.93 21.97 -15.35
CA ARG A 17 50.84 20.52 -15.08
C ARG A 17 49.75 19.89 -15.94
N VAL A 18 50.17 19.28 -17.04
CA VAL A 18 49.33 18.43 -17.90
C VAL A 18 48.95 17.16 -17.14
N HIS A 19 47.66 16.91 -16.93
CA HIS A 19 47.18 15.68 -16.28
C HIS A 19 46.74 14.70 -17.36
N GLN A 20 47.53 13.63 -17.52
CA GLN A 20 47.27 12.57 -18.49
C GLN A 20 46.61 11.38 -17.81
N PHE A 21 45.30 11.20 -18.01
CA PHE A 21 44.59 10.02 -17.56
C PHE A 21 44.66 8.94 -18.63
N ARG A 22 45.48 7.91 -18.38
CA ARG A 22 45.51 6.70 -19.19
C ARG A 22 44.39 5.78 -18.74
N VAL A 23 43.30 5.77 -19.49
CA VAL A 23 42.19 4.84 -19.24
C VAL A 23 42.60 3.47 -19.75
N SER A 24 42.97 2.58 -18.84
CA SER A 24 43.26 1.18 -19.16
C SER A 24 41.96 0.48 -19.57
N THR A 25 42.00 -0.36 -20.61
CA THR A 25 40.85 -1.20 -21.02
C THR A 25 40.29 -2.01 -19.84
N MET A 26 41.16 -2.39 -18.90
CA MET A 26 40.78 -3.06 -17.66
C MET A 26 39.83 -2.22 -16.78
N ALA A 27 40.00 -0.90 -16.74
CA ALA A 27 39.12 -0.02 -15.96
C ALA A 27 37.71 0.06 -16.56
N ILE A 28 37.61 0.13 -17.89
CA ILE A 28 36.33 0.12 -18.59
C ILE A 28 35.60 -1.22 -18.37
N VAL A 29 36.34 -2.33 -18.48
CA VAL A 29 35.81 -3.67 -18.22
C VAL A 29 35.31 -3.80 -16.79
N LEU A 30 36.04 -3.26 -15.80
CA LEU A 30 35.62 -3.28 -14.39
C LEU A 30 34.37 -2.45 -14.13
N ILE A 31 34.23 -1.29 -14.77
CA ILE A 31 33.03 -0.45 -14.63
C ILE A 31 31.82 -1.16 -15.26
N LEU A 32 31.99 -1.71 -16.46
CA LEU A 32 30.92 -2.45 -17.13
C LEU A 32 30.53 -3.72 -16.36
N SER A 33 31.50 -4.47 -15.84
CA SER A 33 31.22 -5.68 -15.06
C SER A 33 30.54 -5.36 -13.74
N ALA A 34 30.94 -4.29 -13.04
CA ALA A 34 30.28 -3.82 -11.82
C ALA A 34 28.83 -3.37 -12.10
N GLY A 35 28.61 -2.63 -13.19
CA GLY A 35 27.26 -2.23 -13.63
C GLY A 35 26.39 -3.44 -13.97
N LEU A 36 26.93 -4.43 -14.67
CA LEU A 36 26.20 -5.65 -15.01
C LEU A 36 25.86 -6.49 -13.77
N LEU A 37 26.80 -6.63 -12.83
CA LEU A 37 26.60 -7.37 -11.59
C LEU A 37 25.54 -6.72 -10.69
N THR A 38 25.56 -5.40 -10.57
CA THR A 38 24.56 -4.66 -9.78
C THR A 38 23.17 -4.77 -10.41
N PHE A 39 23.07 -4.68 -11.73
CA PHE A 39 21.82 -4.91 -12.44
C PHE A 39 21.29 -6.33 -12.22
N LEU A 40 22.15 -7.35 -12.36
CA LEU A 40 21.80 -8.74 -12.10
C LEU A 40 21.34 -8.95 -10.65
N ALA A 41 22.01 -8.33 -9.68
CA ALA A 41 21.62 -8.39 -8.27
C ALA A 41 20.21 -7.81 -8.06
N VAL A 42 19.92 -6.62 -8.58
CA VAL A 42 18.60 -5.98 -8.44
C VAL A 42 17.50 -6.81 -9.10
N VAL A 43 17.75 -7.38 -10.28
CA VAL A 43 16.76 -8.18 -11.01
C VAL A 43 16.53 -9.55 -10.35
N SER A 44 17.54 -10.15 -9.73
CA SER A 44 17.44 -11.48 -9.12
C SER A 44 16.80 -11.47 -7.73
N VAL A 45 16.94 -10.39 -6.96
CA VAL A 45 16.31 -10.21 -5.64
C VAL A 45 14.81 -10.57 -5.60
N PRO A 46 13.95 -10.07 -6.51
CA PRO A 46 12.52 -10.41 -6.48
C PRO A 46 12.20 -11.88 -6.83
N TYR A 47 13.12 -12.61 -7.46
CA TYR A 47 12.95 -14.05 -7.72
C TYR A 47 13.48 -14.93 -6.58
N LEU A 48 14.42 -14.42 -5.78
CA LEU A 48 14.96 -15.12 -4.62
C LEU A 48 14.09 -14.98 -3.38
N LEU A 49 13.38 -13.86 -3.23
CA LEU A 49 12.52 -13.63 -2.07
C LEU A 49 11.10 -14.11 -2.36
N PRO A 50 10.48 -14.85 -1.43
CA PRO A 50 9.05 -15.11 -1.52
C PRO A 50 8.29 -13.77 -1.50
N PRO A 51 7.20 -13.64 -2.30
CA PRO A 51 6.37 -12.45 -2.23
C PRO A 51 5.87 -12.24 -0.79
N PRO A 52 5.66 -10.99 -0.36
CA PRO A 52 5.08 -10.73 0.95
C PRO A 52 3.76 -11.50 1.06
N PRO A 53 3.45 -12.07 2.23
CA PRO A 53 2.19 -12.76 2.43
C PRO A 53 1.07 -11.79 2.06
N PRO A 54 0.08 -12.23 1.27
CA PRO A 54 -1.04 -11.38 0.94
C PRO A 54 -1.69 -10.91 2.24
N ASP A 55 -2.13 -9.65 2.28
CA ASP A 55 -2.84 -9.01 3.40
C ASP A 55 -4.26 -9.61 3.59
N VAL A 56 -4.37 -10.94 3.54
CA VAL A 56 -5.60 -11.72 3.61
C VAL A 56 -6.34 -11.42 4.90
N GLU A 57 -5.60 -11.25 6.01
CA GLU A 57 -6.20 -10.88 7.28
C GLU A 57 -6.81 -9.48 7.26
N ARG A 58 -6.13 -8.49 6.67
CA ARG A 58 -6.71 -7.13 6.52
C ARG A 58 -7.96 -7.17 5.65
N ILE A 59 -7.90 -7.84 4.50
CA ILE A 59 -9.03 -7.97 3.58
C ILE A 59 -10.20 -8.70 4.27
N ARG A 60 -9.91 -9.74 5.05
CA ARG A 60 -10.92 -10.46 5.83
C ARG A 60 -11.57 -9.55 6.88
N LEU A 61 -10.76 -8.85 7.68
CA LEU A 61 -11.24 -7.95 8.72
C LEU A 61 -12.05 -6.77 8.16
N GLU A 62 -11.68 -6.25 6.98
CA GLU A 62 -12.45 -5.21 6.30
C GLU A 62 -13.82 -5.71 5.86
N ARG A 63 -13.88 -6.91 5.27
CA ARG A 63 -15.16 -7.54 4.89
C ARG A 63 -16.04 -7.83 6.09
N GLU A 64 -15.45 -8.34 7.17
CA GLU A 64 -16.17 -8.63 8.41
C GLU A 64 -16.74 -7.35 9.03
N ASN A 65 -15.94 -6.28 9.10
CA ASN A 65 -16.42 -4.98 9.56
C ASN A 65 -17.54 -4.41 8.70
N GLN A 66 -17.47 -4.56 7.37
CA GLN A 66 -18.55 -4.12 6.48
C GLN A 66 -19.84 -4.92 6.74
N SER A 67 -19.74 -6.23 6.90
CA SER A 67 -20.88 -7.10 7.23
C SER A 67 -21.50 -6.74 8.58
N LEU A 68 -20.68 -6.50 9.60
CA LEU A 68 -21.17 -6.10 10.92
C LEU A 68 -21.87 -4.74 10.89
N ARG A 69 -21.35 -3.77 10.13
CA ARG A 69 -21.98 -2.45 9.96
C ARG A 69 -23.36 -2.55 9.31
N THR A 70 -23.52 -3.37 8.28
CA THR A 70 -24.83 -3.56 7.63
C THR A 70 -25.80 -4.30 8.56
N HIS A 71 -25.33 -5.30 9.31
CA HIS A 71 -26.16 -6.01 10.28
C HIS A 71 -26.65 -5.09 11.40
N ASN A 72 -25.77 -4.29 12.00
CA ASN A 72 -26.13 -3.32 13.04
C ASN A 72 -27.15 -2.30 12.54
N ARG A 73 -26.98 -1.76 11.33
CA ARG A 73 -27.94 -0.82 10.74
C ARG A 73 -29.31 -1.46 10.52
N ASN A 74 -29.35 -2.72 10.10
CA ASN A 74 -30.61 -3.44 9.94
C ASN A 74 -31.31 -3.68 11.29
N LEU A 75 -30.54 -4.02 12.34
CA LEU A 75 -31.07 -4.19 13.68
C LEU A 75 -31.62 -2.87 14.23
N GLU A 76 -30.92 -1.75 14.01
CA GLU A 76 -31.37 -0.42 14.42
C GLU A 76 -32.72 -0.05 13.78
N VAL A 77 -32.87 -0.27 12.46
CA VAL A 77 -34.13 -0.05 11.75
C VAL A 77 -35.25 -0.96 12.27
N GLN A 78 -34.94 -2.22 12.61
CA GLN A 78 -35.93 -3.13 13.19
C GLN A 78 -36.34 -2.71 14.59
N ALA A 79 -35.40 -2.26 15.42
CA ALA A 79 -35.67 -1.74 16.75
C ALA A 79 -36.57 -0.50 16.68
N GLU A 80 -36.30 0.43 15.75
CA GLU A 80 -37.14 1.62 15.55
C GLU A 80 -38.57 1.25 15.13
N ARG A 81 -38.73 0.31 14.20
CA ARG A 81 -40.06 -0.19 13.80
C ARG A 81 -40.81 -0.86 14.94
N LEU A 82 -40.11 -1.61 15.77
CA LEU A 82 -40.70 -2.26 16.94
C LEU A 82 -41.16 -1.20 17.95
N ASN A 83 -40.33 -0.20 18.22
CA ASN A 83 -40.65 0.90 19.11
C ASN A 83 -41.91 1.66 18.64
N TYR A 84 -42.02 1.93 17.34
CA TYR A 84 -43.20 2.56 16.76
C TYR A 84 -44.48 1.72 16.98
N ARG A 85 -44.40 0.39 16.81
CA ARG A 85 -45.53 -0.50 17.05
C ARG A 85 -45.94 -0.55 18.52
N VAL A 86 -44.98 -0.53 19.44
CA VAL A 86 -45.25 -0.46 20.88
C VAL A 86 -45.97 0.83 21.24
N MET A 87 -45.48 1.97 20.73
CA MET A 87 -46.11 3.28 20.94
C MET A 87 -47.57 3.31 20.41
N GLN A 88 -47.82 2.72 19.25
CA GLN A 88 -49.19 2.61 18.72
C GLN A 88 -50.10 1.74 19.61
N LEU A 89 -49.59 0.65 20.17
CA LEU A 89 -50.32 -0.22 21.10
C LEU A 89 -50.63 0.52 22.40
N GLU A 90 -49.67 1.28 22.93
CA GLU A 90 -49.86 2.10 24.12
C GLU A 90 -50.92 3.18 23.90
N GLU A 91 -50.86 3.90 22.77
CA GLU A 91 -51.86 4.92 22.43
C GLU A 91 -53.27 4.31 22.29
N MET A 92 -53.37 3.14 21.65
CA MET A 92 -54.64 2.43 21.50
C MET A 92 -55.16 1.95 22.86
N SER A 93 -54.28 1.42 23.73
CA SER A 93 -54.64 1.02 25.08
C SER A 93 -55.17 2.20 25.90
N GLN A 94 -54.49 3.36 25.84
CA GLN A 94 -54.93 4.57 26.52
C GLN A 94 -56.30 5.05 26.03
N LYS A 95 -56.54 5.00 24.71
CA LYS A 95 -57.87 5.32 24.15
C LYS A 95 -58.95 4.39 24.66
N ILE A 96 -58.70 3.08 24.73
CA ILE A 96 -59.67 2.11 25.25
C ILE A 96 -59.96 2.38 26.73
N THR A 97 -58.94 2.61 27.55
CA THR A 97 -59.11 2.93 28.98
C THR A 97 -59.93 4.21 29.17
N HIS A 98 -59.64 5.27 28.41
CA HIS A 98 -60.39 6.51 28.49
C HIS A 98 -61.86 6.35 28.04
N LEU A 99 -62.14 5.49 27.06
CA LEU A 99 -63.52 5.19 26.66
C LEU A 99 -64.27 4.38 27.73
N MET A 100 -63.58 3.50 28.45
CA MET A 100 -64.17 2.74 29.56
C MET A 100 -64.43 3.58 30.81
N GLU A 101 -63.65 4.64 31.06
CA GLU A 101 -63.87 5.55 32.19
C GLU A 101 -64.95 6.62 31.93
N ALA A 102 -65.32 6.82 30.66
CA ALA A 102 -66.33 7.80 30.24
C ALA A 102 -67.77 7.24 30.15
N ASP A 103 -67.93 5.92 30.26
CA ASP A 103 -69.20 5.18 30.41
C ASP A 103 -69.50 4.92 31.89
#